data_AF-A0A954XGV5-F1
#
_entry.id   AF-A0A954XGV5-F1
#
_cell.length_a   1.000
_cell.length_b   1.000
_cell.length_c   1.000
_cell.angle_alpha   90.00
_cell.angle_beta   90.00
_cell.angle_gamma   90.00
#
_symmetry.space_group_name_H-M   'P 1'
#
loop_
_entity.id
_entity.type
_entity.pdbx_description
1 polymer ?
#
loop_
_entity_poly.entity_id
_entity_poly.type
_entity_poly.pdbx_seq_one_letter_code
_entity_poly.pdbx_strand_id
1 'polypeptide(L)'
;AVTMRGNFVGVPRSTLTLSGDRLYARMGSPITGRAQPEEVLLEQRSFLVGLDLAAEGRLLPGFPLRLADAEWRNWEFEGSPLADSAFIYVVMRHRDNVNAKLHVVCFEAKTGAIRWRSPLIVAADSLGHGTRDELTHTLLSRDHHRLYVNTNLGVIACLNIENGDLQWVTRYPRASFRTLDPDDSDRHFFRDLNPCVVHRDLVIAAPTDCNRIFALHALSGQLIWATESERAVDAVHLLGVGQEHLIVSGDYLYWFDVDTGRPVGQFPPPGVNVEGYARPDPRGYGRGVLAGDEVYFPTTDGIYVFAQRTKHGDRGWDPQQLHMLDLTQLSATGGNLMIAGDKLLIVTPDEIVCLGK
;
A
#
# COMPACT_ATOMS: atom_id res chain seq x y z
N ALA A 1 9.65 0.19 -10.78
CA ALA A 1 8.99 -0.25 -12.03
C ALA A 1 8.58 -1.71 -11.87
N VAL A 2 7.35 -2.09 -12.24
CA VAL A 2 6.96 -3.51 -12.28
C VAL A 2 7.81 -4.19 -13.35
N THR A 3 8.67 -5.12 -12.94
CA THR A 3 9.54 -5.82 -13.88
C THR A 3 8.74 -6.94 -14.54
N MET A 4 8.25 -6.70 -15.76
CA MET A 4 7.75 -7.76 -16.65
C MET A 4 8.88 -8.28 -17.55
N ARG A 5 10.02 -8.63 -16.94
CA ARG A 5 11.14 -9.31 -17.60
C ARG A 5 11.51 -10.55 -16.79
N GLY A 6 11.36 -11.73 -17.38
CA GLY A 6 11.65 -13.03 -16.74
C GLY A 6 10.43 -13.74 -16.16
N ASN A 7 10.68 -14.77 -15.35
CA ASN A 7 9.67 -15.67 -14.76
C ASN A 7 8.79 -15.03 -13.67
N PHE A 8 8.84 -13.71 -13.46
CA PHE A 8 8.20 -13.02 -12.31
C PHE A 8 7.18 -11.95 -12.74
N VAL A 9 6.20 -11.68 -11.87
CA VAL A 9 5.25 -10.55 -11.94
C VAL A 9 5.23 -9.84 -10.59
N GLY A 10 5.37 -8.51 -10.60
CA GLY A 10 5.38 -7.68 -9.39
C GLY A 10 6.77 -7.13 -9.03
N VAL A 11 6.90 -6.59 -7.83
CA VAL A 11 8.16 -6.01 -7.31
C VAL A 11 8.32 -6.45 -5.85
N PRO A 12 9.50 -6.92 -5.43
CA PRO A 12 9.77 -7.18 -4.01
C PRO A 12 9.54 -5.92 -3.17
N ARG A 13 8.77 -6.04 -2.10
CA ARG A 13 8.56 -4.97 -1.13
C ARG A 13 9.04 -5.42 0.24
N SER A 14 9.56 -4.47 1.00
CA SER A 14 9.99 -4.68 2.38
C SER A 14 9.35 -3.61 3.23
N THR A 15 8.68 -4.03 4.29
CA THR A 15 8.05 -3.17 5.28
C THR A 15 8.37 -3.72 6.66
N LEU A 16 8.07 -2.93 7.69
CA LEU A 16 8.12 -3.38 9.07
C LEU A 16 7.00 -2.73 9.85
N THR A 17 6.67 -3.31 10.99
CA THR A 17 5.69 -2.78 11.94
C THR A 17 6.35 -2.66 13.30
N LEU A 18 6.21 -1.49 13.91
CA LEU A 18 6.60 -1.24 15.29
C LEU A 18 5.36 -1.26 16.18
N SER A 19 5.45 -1.92 17.34
CA SER A 19 4.39 -1.97 18.34
C SER A 19 5.02 -1.97 19.74
N GLY A 20 5.02 -0.81 20.39
CA GLY A 20 5.84 -0.58 21.58
C GLY A 20 7.32 -0.86 21.29
N ASP A 21 7.98 -1.60 22.19
CA ASP A 21 9.38 -1.99 22.03
C ASP A 21 9.58 -3.24 21.16
N ARG A 22 8.66 -3.51 20.22
CA ARG A 22 8.76 -4.68 19.34
C ARG A 22 8.72 -4.28 17.88
N LEU A 23 9.53 -4.98 17.10
CA LEU A 23 9.58 -4.88 15.64
C LEU A 23 9.16 -6.20 15.02
N TYR A 24 8.27 -6.13 14.04
CA TYR A 24 7.86 -7.28 13.24
C TYR A 24 8.06 -7.01 11.75
N ALA A 25 8.55 -8.00 11.01
CA ALA A 25 8.72 -7.88 9.56
C ALA A 25 8.59 -9.25 8.88
N ARG A 26 8.25 -9.23 7.59
CA ARG A 26 8.37 -10.41 6.71
C ARG A 26 9.78 -10.41 6.11
N MET A 27 10.46 -11.54 6.25
CA MET A 27 11.83 -11.75 5.77
C MET A 27 11.89 -13.01 4.89
N GLY A 28 13.01 -13.21 4.20
CA GLY A 28 13.22 -14.36 3.31
C GLY A 28 12.76 -14.07 1.87
N SER A 29 12.28 -15.10 1.16
CA SER A 29 11.90 -14.95 -0.25
C SER A 29 10.73 -13.98 -0.44
N PRO A 30 10.82 -13.05 -1.42
CA PRO A 30 9.71 -12.15 -1.74
C PRO A 30 8.58 -12.83 -2.53
N ILE A 31 8.74 -14.10 -2.89
CA ILE A 31 7.79 -14.85 -3.71
C ILE A 31 6.57 -15.25 -2.88
N THR A 32 5.39 -14.82 -3.33
CA THR A 32 4.08 -15.15 -2.75
C THR A 32 3.28 -16.06 -3.68
N GLY A 33 3.50 -15.95 -4.99
CA GLY A 33 2.97 -16.83 -6.03
C GLY A 33 4.10 -17.63 -6.71
N ARG A 34 3.95 -18.92 -6.96
CA ARG A 34 4.91 -19.71 -7.75
C ARG A 34 4.20 -20.32 -8.96
N ALA A 35 4.85 -20.25 -10.11
CA ALA A 35 4.37 -20.84 -11.36
C ALA A 35 4.44 -22.37 -11.33
N GLN A 36 5.58 -22.90 -10.86
CA GLN A 36 5.80 -24.33 -10.72
C GLN A 36 5.84 -24.70 -9.24
N PRO A 37 4.98 -25.63 -8.78
CA PRO A 37 4.97 -26.11 -7.42
C PRO A 37 6.08 -27.16 -7.23
N GLU A 38 7.34 -26.77 -7.39
CA GLU A 38 8.45 -27.60 -6.92
C GLU A 38 8.47 -27.61 -5.37
N GLU A 39 9.01 -28.67 -4.77
CA GLU A 39 9.24 -28.73 -3.32
C GLU A 39 10.31 -27.71 -2.93
N VAL A 40 9.88 -26.49 -2.63
CA VAL A 40 10.75 -25.44 -2.10
C VAL A 40 11.10 -25.77 -0.66
N LEU A 41 12.40 -25.82 -0.38
CA LEU A 41 12.91 -26.04 0.97
C LEU A 41 12.38 -24.94 1.91
N LEU A 42 12.05 -25.30 3.15
CA LEU A 42 11.50 -24.36 4.14
C LEU A 42 12.39 -23.11 4.34
N GLU A 43 13.71 -23.26 4.24
CA GLU A 43 14.69 -22.18 4.37
C GLU A 43 14.62 -21.15 3.22
N GLN A 44 14.13 -21.57 2.05
CA GLN A 44 13.96 -20.73 0.87
C GLN A 44 12.59 -20.02 0.83
N ARG A 45 11.74 -20.24 1.83
CA ARG A 45 10.42 -19.59 1.96
C ARG A 45 10.51 -18.32 2.79
N SER A 46 9.43 -17.55 2.75
CA SER A 46 9.26 -16.40 3.62
C SER A 46 9.06 -16.82 5.08
N PHE A 47 9.40 -15.94 6.02
CA PHE A 47 9.15 -16.12 7.44
C PHE A 47 8.86 -14.77 8.10
N LEU A 48 8.20 -14.77 9.25
CA LEU A 48 8.06 -13.56 10.05
C LEU A 48 9.17 -13.50 11.10
N VAL A 49 9.74 -12.33 11.29
CA VAL A 49 10.66 -12.03 12.39
C VAL A 49 9.92 -11.16 13.41
N GLY A 50 10.25 -11.36 14.68
CA GLY A 50 9.79 -10.56 15.81
C GLY A 50 10.99 -10.27 16.70
N LEU A 51 11.31 -9.00 16.90
CA LEU A 51 12.47 -8.54 17.67
C LEU A 51 12.01 -7.72 18.87
N ASP A 52 12.71 -7.87 19.99
CA ASP A 52 12.59 -7.02 21.17
C ASP A 52 13.64 -5.91 21.11
N LEU A 53 13.18 -4.67 20.91
CA LEU A 53 14.03 -3.50 20.79
C LEU A 53 14.61 -3.06 22.15
N ALA A 54 13.93 -3.35 23.26
CA ALA A 54 14.47 -3.09 24.59
C ALA A 54 15.60 -4.05 24.95
N ALA A 55 15.63 -5.23 24.31
CA ALA A 55 16.71 -6.21 24.40
C ALA A 55 17.64 -6.19 23.17
N GLU A 56 17.95 -4.99 22.65
CA GLU A 56 18.92 -4.75 21.57
C GLU A 56 18.63 -5.56 20.29
N GLY A 57 17.35 -5.79 19.97
CA GLY A 57 16.94 -6.53 18.78
C GLY A 57 17.02 -8.04 18.92
N ARG A 58 17.02 -8.58 20.15
CA ARG A 58 16.93 -10.04 20.37
C ARG A 58 15.63 -10.60 19.79
N LEU A 59 15.70 -11.80 19.20
CA LEU A 59 14.50 -12.52 18.74
C LEU A 59 13.53 -12.76 19.90
N LEU A 60 12.26 -12.49 19.64
CA LEU A 60 11.16 -12.91 20.52
C LEU A 60 11.06 -14.44 20.54
N PRO A 61 10.64 -15.07 21.66
CA PRO A 61 10.69 -16.53 21.82
C PRO A 61 9.99 -17.34 20.72
N GLY A 62 8.90 -16.82 20.15
CA GLY A 62 8.14 -17.45 19.07
C GLY A 62 8.68 -17.25 17.66
N PHE A 63 9.86 -16.63 17.50
CA PHE A 63 10.37 -16.18 16.21
C PHE A 63 11.78 -16.72 15.93
N PRO A 64 12.15 -16.92 14.64
CA PRO A 64 11.36 -16.65 13.43
C PRO A 64 10.19 -17.61 13.27
N LEU A 65 9.03 -17.06 12.91
CA LEU A 65 7.82 -17.83 12.67
C LEU A 65 7.84 -18.35 11.22
N ARG A 66 7.96 -19.67 11.08
CA ARG A 66 8.05 -20.39 9.81
C ARG A 66 6.83 -21.29 9.62
N LEU A 67 6.36 -21.39 8.37
CA LEU A 67 5.26 -22.24 7.94
C LEU A 67 5.71 -23.70 7.73
N ALA A 68 6.18 -24.33 8.81
CA ALA A 68 6.84 -25.64 8.76
C ALA A 68 5.88 -26.83 8.67
N ASP A 69 4.70 -26.75 9.30
CA ASP A 69 3.76 -27.88 9.33
C ASP A 69 3.15 -28.15 7.95
N ALA A 70 2.81 -29.41 7.69
CA ALA A 70 2.32 -29.87 6.40
C ALA A 70 1.06 -29.14 5.91
N GLU A 71 0.20 -28.67 6.83
CA GLU A 71 -0.98 -27.87 6.49
C GLU A 71 -0.63 -26.51 5.85
N TRP A 72 0.57 -25.98 6.13
CA TRP A 72 1.05 -24.69 5.62
C TRP A 72 1.90 -24.82 4.36
N ARG A 73 2.03 -26.03 3.79
CA ARG A 73 2.86 -26.31 2.61
C ARG A 73 2.56 -25.39 1.43
N ASN A 74 1.28 -25.04 1.22
CA ASN A 74 0.82 -24.22 0.10
C ASN A 74 0.48 -22.77 0.51
N TRP A 75 0.99 -22.32 1.65
CA TRP A 75 0.71 -21.00 2.19
C TRP A 75 1.92 -20.07 2.09
N GLU A 76 1.71 -18.78 1.89
CA GLU A 76 2.76 -17.77 1.97
C GLU A 76 2.24 -16.53 2.73
N PHE A 77 3.13 -15.85 3.46
CA PHE A 77 2.81 -14.54 4.03
C PHE A 77 2.76 -13.50 2.91
N GLU A 78 1.71 -12.69 2.81
CA GLU A 78 1.62 -11.66 1.78
C GLU A 78 2.48 -10.43 2.13
N GLY A 79 2.56 -10.04 3.40
CA GLY A 79 3.25 -8.81 3.80
C GLY A 79 3.75 -8.86 5.24
N SER A 80 4.26 -7.72 5.72
CA SER A 80 4.57 -7.58 7.16
C SER A 80 3.29 -7.55 7.98
N PRO A 81 3.29 -8.13 9.18
CA PRO A 81 2.10 -8.16 9.99
C PRO A 81 1.76 -6.78 10.53
N LEU A 82 0.48 -6.47 10.67
CA LEU A 82 0.01 -5.45 11.61
C LEU A 82 0.17 -6.02 13.04
N ALA A 83 0.50 -5.20 14.03
CA ALA A 83 0.71 -5.65 15.39
C ALA A 83 0.05 -4.74 16.42
N ASP A 84 -0.31 -5.33 17.57
CA ASP A 84 -0.48 -4.61 18.84
C ASP A 84 0.34 -5.27 19.94
N SER A 85 0.03 -4.98 21.22
CA SER A 85 0.80 -5.51 22.35
C SER A 85 0.68 -7.04 22.50
N ALA A 86 -0.45 -7.61 22.06
CA ALA A 86 -0.84 -8.99 22.31
C ALA A 86 -0.78 -9.86 21.06
N PHE A 87 -1.11 -9.30 19.88
CA PHE A 87 -1.27 -10.08 18.65
C PHE A 87 -0.56 -9.45 17.46
N ILE A 88 -0.24 -10.31 16.49
CA ILE A 88 0.12 -9.92 15.14
C ILE A 88 -0.91 -10.49 14.16
N TYR A 89 -1.25 -9.71 13.14
CA TYR A 89 -2.25 -10.01 12.13
C TYR A 89 -1.61 -9.93 10.76
N VAL A 90 -1.71 -10.97 9.96
CA VAL A 90 -1.04 -11.04 8.65
C VAL A 90 -1.97 -11.59 7.59
N VAL A 91 -1.96 -10.97 6.41
CA VAL A 91 -2.61 -11.55 5.22
C VAL A 91 -1.78 -12.74 4.78
N MET A 92 -2.44 -13.87 4.57
CA MET A 92 -1.82 -15.08 4.06
C MET A 92 -2.50 -15.53 2.78
N ARG A 93 -1.68 -15.97 1.84
CA ARG A 93 -2.12 -16.52 0.56
C ARG A 93 -2.04 -18.03 0.62
N HIS A 94 -3.16 -18.70 0.38
CA HIS A 94 -3.18 -20.12 0.08
C HIS A 94 -3.23 -20.32 -1.44
N ARG A 95 -2.47 -21.29 -1.93
CA ARG A 95 -2.44 -21.67 -3.35
C ARG A 95 -3.29 -22.90 -3.60
N ASP A 96 -4.22 -22.79 -4.55
CA ASP A 96 -4.61 -23.93 -5.39
C ASP A 96 -4.14 -23.69 -6.83
N ASN A 97 -4.09 -24.73 -7.66
CA ASN A 97 -3.36 -24.77 -8.94
C ASN A 97 -3.57 -23.59 -9.92
N VAL A 98 -4.58 -22.75 -9.73
CA VAL A 98 -4.89 -21.61 -10.60
C VAL A 98 -5.24 -20.33 -9.82
N ASN A 99 -5.92 -20.44 -8.66
CA ASN A 99 -6.43 -19.27 -7.94
C ASN A 99 -5.56 -18.88 -6.75
N ALA A 100 -5.46 -17.56 -6.54
CA ALA A 100 -5.03 -17.01 -5.28
C ALA A 100 -6.20 -17.00 -4.29
N LYS A 101 -5.99 -17.58 -3.11
CA LYS A 101 -6.93 -17.52 -1.99
C LYS A 101 -6.35 -16.70 -0.86
N LEU A 102 -7.02 -15.63 -0.44
CA LEU A 102 -6.54 -14.82 0.68
C LEU A 102 -7.34 -15.07 1.95
N HIS A 103 -6.60 -15.10 3.05
CA HIS A 103 -7.09 -15.17 4.42
C HIS A 103 -6.31 -14.17 5.28
N VAL A 104 -6.80 -13.89 6.48
CA VAL A 104 -6.02 -13.26 7.55
C VAL A 104 -5.80 -14.28 8.66
N VAL A 105 -4.61 -14.29 9.23
CA VAL A 105 -4.28 -15.13 10.39
C VAL A 105 -3.77 -14.25 11.51
N CYS A 106 -4.23 -14.54 12.72
CA CYS A 106 -3.80 -13.91 13.95
C CYS A 106 -2.91 -14.85 14.74
N PHE A 107 -1.75 -14.34 15.15
CA PHE A 107 -0.81 -15.04 16.01
C PHE A 107 -0.59 -14.24 17.29
N GLU A 108 -0.32 -14.92 18.40
CA GLU A 108 0.20 -14.30 19.60
C GLU A 108 1.54 -13.62 19.33
N ALA A 109 1.65 -12.34 19.69
CA ALA A 109 2.78 -11.49 19.31
C ALA A 109 4.11 -11.91 19.94
N LYS A 110 4.11 -12.68 21.03
CA LYS A 110 5.33 -13.17 21.70
C LYS A 110 5.70 -14.60 21.33
N THR A 111 4.71 -15.48 21.26
CA THR A 111 4.89 -16.93 21.13
C THR A 111 4.75 -17.42 19.71
N GLY A 112 4.13 -16.63 18.81
CA GLY A 112 3.82 -17.07 17.46
C GLY A 112 2.71 -18.12 17.39
N ALA A 113 2.02 -18.39 18.51
CA ALA A 113 0.92 -19.36 18.52
C ALA A 113 -0.28 -18.82 17.73
N ILE A 114 -0.92 -19.66 16.92
CA ILE A 114 -2.11 -19.27 16.16
C ILE A 114 -3.28 -19.06 17.13
N ARG A 115 -3.93 -17.90 17.01
CA ARG A 115 -5.16 -17.59 17.75
C ARG A 115 -6.40 -17.89 16.93
N TRP A 116 -6.44 -17.43 15.69
CA TRP A 116 -7.52 -17.68 14.75
C TRP A 116 -7.03 -17.53 13.30
N ARG A 117 -7.79 -18.12 12.38
CA ARG A 117 -7.68 -17.91 10.92
C ARG A 117 -9.05 -17.51 10.40
N SER A 118 -9.11 -16.47 9.59
CA SER A 118 -10.36 -16.00 9.00
C SER A 118 -10.95 -17.06 8.05
N PRO A 119 -12.27 -16.98 7.78
CA PRO A 119 -12.85 -17.58 6.59
C PRO A 119 -12.14 -17.10 5.30
N LEU A 120 -12.42 -17.77 4.18
CA LEU A 120 -11.93 -17.35 2.86
C LEU A 120 -12.45 -15.96 2.50
N ILE A 121 -11.54 -15.02 2.25
CA ILE A 121 -11.89 -13.64 1.90
C ILE A 121 -12.20 -13.53 0.41
N VAL A 122 -11.32 -14.10 -0.41
CA VAL A 122 -11.42 -14.08 -1.87
C VAL A 122 -10.70 -15.27 -2.47
N ALA A 123 -11.25 -15.82 -3.55
CA ALA A 123 -10.59 -16.72 -4.47
C ALA A 123 -10.70 -16.14 -5.88
N ALA A 124 -9.59 -15.81 -6.52
CA ALA A 124 -9.59 -15.20 -7.84
C ALA A 124 -8.32 -15.53 -8.63
N ASP A 125 -8.41 -15.41 -9.95
CA ASP A 125 -7.25 -15.44 -10.83
C ASP A 125 -6.28 -14.32 -10.45
N SER A 126 -5.02 -14.71 -10.29
CA SER A 126 -3.93 -13.81 -9.99
C SER A 126 -3.26 -13.31 -11.28
N LEU A 127 -2.49 -12.22 -11.19
CA LEU A 127 -1.79 -11.65 -12.35
C LEU A 127 -0.78 -12.62 -12.99
N GLY A 128 -0.21 -13.54 -12.20
CA GLY A 128 0.70 -14.57 -12.71
C GLY A 128 0.02 -15.69 -13.48
N HIS A 129 -1.31 -15.86 -13.34
CA HIS A 129 -2.12 -16.92 -13.95
C HIS A 129 -1.50 -18.33 -13.82
N GLY A 130 -0.79 -18.60 -12.72
CA GLY A 130 -0.07 -19.86 -12.50
C GLY A 130 1.10 -20.12 -13.46
N THR A 131 1.45 -19.18 -14.33
CA THR A 131 2.54 -19.30 -15.31
C THR A 131 3.78 -18.51 -14.94
N ARG A 132 3.67 -17.59 -13.98
CA ARG A 132 4.75 -16.75 -13.47
C ARG A 132 4.73 -16.72 -11.96
N ASP A 133 5.92 -16.62 -11.38
CA ASP A 133 6.09 -16.36 -9.96
C ASP A 133 5.58 -14.94 -9.66
N GLU A 134 4.90 -14.77 -8.54
CA GLU A 134 4.30 -13.50 -8.15
C GLU A 134 5.00 -12.95 -6.91
N LEU A 135 5.22 -11.64 -6.96
CA LEU A 135 5.83 -10.83 -5.93
C LEU A 135 4.77 -9.81 -5.47
N THR A 136 3.83 -10.27 -4.64
CA THR A 136 2.77 -9.41 -4.06
C THR A 136 3.14 -8.99 -2.64
N HIS A 137 2.56 -7.88 -2.18
CA HIS A 137 2.76 -7.39 -0.82
C HIS A 137 1.48 -6.75 -0.25
N THR A 138 0.60 -7.57 0.29
CA THR A 138 -0.70 -7.12 0.83
C THR A 138 -0.59 -6.81 2.32
N LEU A 139 -0.98 -5.59 2.71
CA LEU A 139 -0.95 -5.10 4.08
C LEU A 139 -2.36 -4.92 4.65
N LEU A 140 -2.49 -5.05 5.97
CA LEU A 140 -3.71 -4.75 6.71
C LEU A 140 -3.72 -3.29 7.17
N SER A 141 -4.93 -2.74 7.25
CA SER A 141 -5.21 -1.50 7.98
C SER A 141 -6.10 -1.82 9.17
N ARG A 142 -5.97 -1.07 10.27
CA ARG A 142 -6.80 -1.24 11.46
C ARG A 142 -7.45 0.06 11.86
N ASP A 143 -8.70 -0.08 12.30
CA ASP A 143 -9.37 0.91 13.11
C ASP A 143 -10.12 0.19 14.25
N HIS A 144 -9.80 0.55 15.49
CA HIS A 144 -10.37 -0.06 16.70
C HIS A 144 -10.39 -1.60 16.68
N HIS A 145 -11.59 -2.19 16.55
CA HIS A 145 -11.87 -3.64 16.55
C HIS A 145 -11.98 -4.25 15.14
N ARG A 146 -11.52 -3.53 14.11
CA ARG A 146 -11.64 -3.94 12.71
C ARG A 146 -10.29 -4.00 12.00
N LEU A 147 -10.19 -5.00 11.12
CA LEU A 147 -9.14 -5.13 10.14
C LEU A 147 -9.74 -4.92 8.75
N TYR A 148 -9.10 -4.08 7.95
CA TYR A 148 -9.45 -3.85 6.56
C TYR A 148 -8.36 -4.40 5.64
N VAL A 149 -8.78 -5.02 4.54
CA VAL A 149 -7.87 -5.53 3.53
C VAL A 149 -8.33 -5.12 2.13
N ASN A 150 -7.45 -4.43 1.41
CA ASN A 150 -7.54 -4.25 -0.03
C ASN A 150 -6.80 -5.43 -0.68
N THR A 151 -7.54 -6.37 -1.28
CA THR A 151 -6.96 -7.65 -1.70
C THR A 151 -6.18 -7.60 -3.00
N ASN A 152 -6.36 -6.55 -3.81
CA ASN A 152 -5.86 -6.49 -5.19
C ASN A 152 -6.33 -7.68 -6.06
N LEU A 153 -7.45 -8.30 -5.67
CA LEU A 153 -8.08 -9.47 -6.31
C LEU A 153 -9.58 -9.27 -6.50
N GLY A 154 -10.01 -8.02 -6.71
CA GLY A 154 -11.40 -7.65 -6.97
C GLY A 154 -12.27 -7.41 -5.74
N VAL A 155 -11.73 -7.47 -4.51
CA VAL A 155 -12.49 -7.19 -3.29
C VAL A 155 -11.75 -6.33 -2.26
N ILE A 156 -12.51 -5.53 -1.52
CA ILE A 156 -12.12 -4.93 -0.25
C ILE A 156 -12.96 -5.63 0.83
N ALA A 157 -12.36 -5.98 1.97
CA ALA A 157 -13.06 -6.68 3.03
C ALA A 157 -12.76 -6.09 4.41
N CYS A 158 -13.69 -6.32 5.33
CA CYS A 158 -13.55 -6.00 6.75
C CYS A 158 -13.73 -7.25 7.61
N LEU A 159 -12.88 -7.38 8.62
CA LEU A 159 -12.88 -8.48 9.56
C LEU A 159 -12.93 -7.95 11.00
N ASN A 160 -13.58 -8.71 11.89
CA ASN A 160 -13.47 -8.49 13.32
C ASN A 160 -12.07 -8.94 13.79
N ILE A 161 -11.38 -8.07 14.53
CA ILE A 161 -10.00 -8.32 14.98
C ILE A 161 -9.90 -9.42 16.06
N GLU A 162 -10.97 -9.68 16.82
CA GLU A 162 -10.94 -10.58 17.98
C GLU A 162 -11.04 -12.04 17.57
N ASN A 163 -11.81 -12.35 16.53
CA ASN A 163 -12.11 -13.72 16.10
C ASN A 163 -11.86 -13.99 14.61
N GLY A 164 -11.59 -12.95 13.80
CA GLY A 164 -11.34 -13.08 12.37
C GLY A 164 -12.59 -13.23 11.51
N ASP A 165 -13.79 -13.02 12.06
CA ASP A 165 -15.04 -13.11 11.31
C ASP A 165 -15.12 -12.03 10.23
N LEU A 166 -15.55 -12.43 9.04
CA LEU A 166 -15.86 -11.50 7.95
C LEU A 166 -17.10 -10.68 8.31
N GLN A 167 -16.96 -9.36 8.39
CA GLN A 167 -18.08 -8.43 8.61
C GLN A 167 -18.75 -8.04 7.30
N TRP A 168 -17.94 -7.76 6.27
CA TRP A 168 -18.42 -7.46 4.93
C TRP A 168 -17.33 -7.67 3.88
N VAL A 169 -17.75 -7.88 2.64
CA VAL A 169 -16.90 -7.96 1.44
C VAL A 169 -17.55 -7.15 0.33
N THR A 170 -16.81 -6.21 -0.24
CA THR A 170 -17.27 -5.35 -1.33
C THR A 170 -16.45 -5.64 -2.57
N ARG A 171 -17.13 -6.04 -3.65
CA ARG A 171 -16.52 -6.32 -4.94
C ARG A 171 -16.34 -5.05 -5.74
N TYR A 172 -15.26 -4.96 -6.51
CA TYR A 172 -15.02 -3.88 -7.46
C TYR A 172 -14.66 -4.42 -8.86
N PRO A 173 -14.83 -3.61 -9.92
CA PRO A 173 -14.44 -4.00 -11.27
C PRO A 173 -12.92 -4.17 -11.38
N ARG A 174 -12.46 -5.25 -12.01
CA ARG A 174 -11.04 -5.48 -12.25
C ARG A 174 -10.66 -5.04 -13.66
N ALA A 175 -9.53 -4.34 -13.79
CA ALA A 175 -8.90 -4.11 -15.07
C ALA A 175 -8.34 -5.44 -15.60
N SER A 176 -8.52 -5.67 -16.90
CA SER A 176 -7.92 -6.82 -17.57
C SER A 176 -6.49 -6.47 -17.94
N PHE A 177 -5.52 -7.34 -17.64
CA PHE A 177 -4.15 -7.17 -18.14
C PHE A 177 -4.04 -7.34 -19.68
N ARG A 178 -5.14 -7.73 -20.34
CA ARG A 178 -5.21 -8.06 -21.77
C ARG A 178 -6.07 -7.07 -22.57
N THR A 179 -6.38 -5.88 -22.05
CA THR A 179 -7.08 -4.92 -22.89
C THR A 179 -6.16 -4.53 -24.05
N LEU A 180 -6.56 -4.93 -25.26
CA LEU A 180 -5.99 -4.44 -26.53
C LEU A 180 -6.40 -2.99 -26.79
N ASP A 181 -7.12 -2.39 -25.85
CA ASP A 181 -7.60 -1.02 -25.89
C ASP A 181 -6.45 -0.08 -25.50
N PRO A 182 -5.90 0.71 -26.44
CA PRO A 182 -4.83 1.64 -26.16
C PRO A 182 -5.24 2.78 -25.22
N ASP A 183 -6.55 2.99 -25.00
CA ASP A 183 -7.07 4.04 -24.14
C ASP A 183 -7.14 3.61 -22.65
N ASP A 184 -6.98 2.31 -22.37
CA ASP A 184 -6.99 1.78 -20.99
C ASP A 184 -5.60 1.93 -20.36
N SER A 185 -5.48 2.79 -19.34
CA SER A 185 -4.18 3.09 -18.73
C SER A 185 -3.73 2.01 -17.74
N ASP A 186 -2.65 1.30 -18.06
CA ASP A 186 -1.99 0.32 -17.18
C ASP A 186 -1.22 0.94 -15.98
N ARG A 187 -1.25 2.27 -15.81
CA ARG A 187 -0.45 2.98 -14.80
C ARG A 187 -0.79 2.56 -13.36
N HIS A 188 -2.04 2.18 -13.11
CA HIS A 188 -2.51 1.70 -11.80
C HIS A 188 -1.85 0.37 -11.38
N PHE A 189 -1.37 -0.46 -12.32
CA PHE A 189 -0.58 -1.66 -11.99
C PHE A 189 0.77 -1.32 -11.33
N PHE A 190 1.24 -0.08 -11.45
CA PHE A 190 2.47 0.39 -10.82
C PHE A 190 2.25 0.99 -9.42
N ARG A 191 1.02 0.92 -8.88
CA ARG A 191 0.75 1.24 -7.47
C ARG A 191 1.73 0.52 -6.55
N ASP A 192 2.23 1.25 -5.57
CA ASP A 192 3.14 0.72 -4.56
C ASP A 192 2.31 0.01 -3.46
N LEU A 193 2.79 0.02 -2.22
CA LEU A 193 2.02 -0.38 -1.06
C LEU A 193 0.72 0.41 -0.96
N ASN A 194 -0.41 -0.29 -1.07
CA ASN A 194 -1.76 0.29 -1.10
C ASN A 194 -2.70 -0.30 -0.02
N PRO A 195 -2.30 -0.29 1.28
CA PRO A 195 -3.25 -0.57 2.36
C PRO A 195 -4.40 0.44 2.34
N CYS A 196 -5.53 0.08 2.95
CA CYS A 196 -6.64 1.01 3.08
C CYS A 196 -6.24 2.21 3.95
N VAL A 197 -6.72 3.40 3.59
CA VAL A 197 -6.74 4.57 4.48
C VAL A 197 -8.07 4.57 5.21
N VAL A 198 -8.05 4.53 6.54
CA VAL A 198 -9.27 4.63 7.36
C VAL A 198 -9.36 6.05 7.90
N HIS A 199 -10.49 6.70 7.68
CA HIS A 199 -10.75 8.05 8.18
C HIS A 199 -12.22 8.17 8.56
N ARG A 200 -12.48 8.46 9.85
CA ARG A 200 -13.85 8.54 10.40
C ARG A 200 -14.64 7.26 10.07
N ASP A 201 -15.74 7.38 9.34
CA ASP A 201 -16.63 6.31 8.90
C ASP A 201 -16.30 5.81 7.49
N LEU A 202 -15.16 6.19 6.91
CA LEU A 202 -14.72 5.79 5.58
C LEU A 202 -13.52 4.85 5.64
N VAL A 203 -13.54 3.84 4.77
CA VAL A 203 -12.38 3.07 4.36
C VAL A 203 -12.13 3.33 2.88
N ILE A 204 -10.96 3.89 2.59
CA ILE A 204 -10.57 4.35 1.27
C ILE A 204 -9.48 3.43 0.72
N ALA A 205 -9.62 2.95 -0.50
CA ALA A 205 -8.67 2.04 -1.13
C ALA A 205 -8.43 2.37 -2.60
N ALA A 206 -7.20 2.09 -3.05
CA ALA A 206 -6.76 2.21 -4.43
C ALA A 206 -6.17 0.86 -4.89
N PRO A 207 -7.01 -0.10 -5.32
CA PRO A 207 -6.55 -1.44 -5.69
C PRO A 207 -5.64 -1.47 -6.93
N THR A 208 -4.61 -2.30 -6.95
CA THR A 208 -3.63 -2.36 -8.06
C THR A 208 -4.24 -2.95 -9.34
N ASP A 209 -5.34 -3.70 -9.23
CA ASP A 209 -6.07 -4.31 -10.34
C ASP A 209 -7.31 -3.49 -10.74
N CYS A 210 -7.37 -2.20 -10.40
CA CYS A 210 -8.44 -1.29 -10.81
C CYS A 210 -7.91 0.14 -10.97
N ASN A 211 -8.33 0.84 -12.03
CA ASN A 211 -7.95 2.23 -12.30
C ASN A 211 -8.71 3.27 -11.46
N ARG A 212 -9.44 2.85 -10.43
CA ARG A 212 -10.25 3.72 -9.57
C ARG A 212 -9.75 3.76 -8.14
N ILE A 213 -10.20 4.78 -7.42
CA ILE A 213 -10.12 4.91 -5.96
C ILE A 213 -11.55 4.80 -5.43
N PHE A 214 -11.72 4.09 -4.33
CA PHE A 214 -13.03 3.84 -3.71
C PHE A 214 -13.02 4.36 -2.28
N ALA A 215 -14.13 4.96 -1.84
CA ALA A 215 -14.47 5.08 -0.43
C ALA A 215 -15.72 4.28 -0.12
N LEU A 216 -15.60 3.42 0.89
CA LEU A 216 -16.68 2.61 1.40
C LEU A 216 -16.99 3.03 2.83
N HIS A 217 -18.25 2.89 3.24
CA HIS A 217 -18.62 3.04 4.63
C HIS A 217 -17.96 1.93 5.46
N ALA A 218 -17.18 2.31 6.46
CA ALA A 218 -16.28 1.46 7.23
C ALA A 218 -17.00 0.34 7.99
N LEU A 219 -18.27 0.54 8.36
CA LEU A 219 -19.11 -0.44 9.07
C LEU A 219 -19.78 -1.46 8.14
N SER A 220 -20.23 -1.04 6.95
CA SER A 220 -21.12 -1.85 6.10
C SER A 220 -20.50 -2.27 4.78
N GLY A 221 -19.39 -1.66 4.36
CA GLY A 221 -18.79 -1.87 3.05
C GLY A 221 -19.55 -1.20 1.90
N GLN A 222 -20.61 -0.42 2.20
CA GLN A 222 -21.40 0.27 1.17
C GLN A 222 -20.54 1.29 0.45
N LEU A 223 -20.59 1.29 -0.89
CA LEU A 223 -19.92 2.30 -1.70
C LEU A 223 -20.51 3.69 -1.40
N ILE A 224 -19.65 4.61 -0.96
CA ILE A 224 -20.00 6.03 -0.80
C ILE A 224 -19.68 6.76 -2.10
N TRP A 225 -18.45 6.60 -2.60
CA TRP A 225 -18.04 7.14 -3.89
C TRP A 225 -16.92 6.31 -4.52
N ALA A 226 -16.78 6.43 -5.84
CA ALA A 226 -15.64 5.94 -6.59
C ALA A 226 -15.21 7.02 -7.59
N THR A 227 -13.92 7.14 -7.84
CA THR A 227 -13.44 8.00 -8.92
C THR A 227 -13.87 7.45 -10.28
N GLU A 228 -13.94 8.35 -11.27
CA GLU A 228 -13.98 7.96 -12.69
C GLU A 228 -12.69 7.23 -13.06
N SER A 229 -12.75 6.35 -14.06
CA SER A 229 -11.61 5.51 -14.48
C SER A 229 -10.42 6.29 -15.04
N GLU A 230 -10.64 7.49 -15.55
CA GLU A 230 -9.61 8.36 -16.13
C GLU A 230 -8.99 9.33 -15.10
N ARG A 231 -9.55 9.39 -13.89
CA ARG A 231 -9.10 10.33 -12.86
C ARG A 231 -8.00 9.71 -12.00
N ALA A 232 -6.88 10.44 -11.88
CA ALA A 232 -5.71 10.01 -11.12
C ALA A 232 -5.25 8.58 -11.49
N VAL A 233 -5.20 8.29 -12.79
CA VAL A 233 -4.74 7.00 -13.33
C VAL A 233 -3.29 6.67 -12.93
N ASP A 234 -2.50 7.70 -12.64
CA ASP A 234 -1.13 7.61 -12.15
C ASP A 234 -1.04 7.52 -10.63
N ALA A 235 -2.16 7.49 -9.88
CA ALA A 235 -2.14 7.38 -8.44
C ALA A 235 -1.39 6.13 -7.99
N VAL A 236 -0.27 6.33 -7.28
CA VAL A 236 0.58 5.28 -6.72
C VAL A 236 0.36 5.14 -5.22
N HIS A 237 0.17 6.25 -4.50
CA HIS A 237 0.08 6.30 -3.06
C HIS A 237 -1.17 7.06 -2.59
N LEU A 238 -1.94 6.45 -1.70
CA LEU A 238 -2.82 7.20 -0.80
C LEU A 238 -1.97 7.69 0.37
N LEU A 239 -1.70 9.00 0.45
CA LEU A 239 -0.85 9.57 1.50
C LEU A 239 -1.60 9.66 2.83
N GLY A 240 -2.90 9.92 2.77
CA GLY A 240 -3.78 9.99 3.93
C GLY A 240 -4.90 11.00 3.71
N VAL A 241 -5.67 11.24 4.76
CA VAL A 241 -6.68 12.31 4.80
C VAL A 241 -6.23 13.38 5.77
N GLY A 242 -6.30 14.64 5.34
CA GLY A 242 -6.01 15.78 6.20
C GLY A 242 -6.70 17.04 5.69
N GLN A 243 -7.16 17.87 6.63
CA GLN A 243 -7.94 19.08 6.32
C GLN A 243 -9.11 18.81 5.34
N GLU A 244 -9.87 17.72 5.56
CA GLU A 244 -11.02 17.28 4.72
C GLU A 244 -10.68 16.80 3.31
N HIS A 245 -9.38 16.66 3.00
CA HIS A 245 -8.92 16.19 1.71
C HIS A 245 -8.26 14.82 1.81
N LEU A 246 -8.66 13.90 0.93
CA LEU A 246 -7.84 12.75 0.59
C LEU A 246 -6.70 13.22 -0.32
N ILE A 247 -5.47 13.02 0.14
CA ILE A 247 -4.27 13.38 -0.60
C ILE A 247 -3.67 12.14 -1.27
N VAL A 248 -3.48 12.23 -2.58
CA VAL A 248 -3.03 11.11 -3.42
C VAL A 248 -1.82 11.54 -4.22
N SER A 249 -0.78 10.72 -4.28
CA SER A 249 0.42 11.02 -5.07
C SER A 249 0.77 9.93 -6.07
N GLY A 250 1.38 10.35 -7.17
CA GLY A 250 1.81 9.56 -8.31
C GLY A 250 2.84 10.34 -9.12
N ASP A 251 2.62 10.42 -10.44
CA ASP A 251 3.30 11.41 -11.28
C ASP A 251 2.85 12.84 -10.89
N TYR A 252 1.60 12.98 -10.47
CA TYR A 252 0.99 14.20 -9.92
C TYR A 252 0.69 14.07 -8.42
N LEU A 253 0.36 15.19 -7.79
CA LEU A 253 -0.24 15.29 -6.48
C LEU A 253 -1.69 15.75 -6.62
N TYR A 254 -2.62 15.07 -5.96
CA TYR A 254 -4.06 15.35 -6.05
C TYR A 254 -4.68 15.58 -4.68
N TRP A 255 -5.69 16.45 -4.67
CA TRP A 255 -6.60 16.66 -3.55
C TRP A 255 -8.00 16.23 -3.99
N PHE A 256 -8.59 15.32 -3.23
CA PHE A 256 -9.99 14.96 -3.39
C PHE A 256 -10.74 15.36 -2.13
N ASP A 257 -11.92 15.95 -2.28
CA ASP A 257 -12.87 16.08 -1.19
C ASP A 257 -13.16 14.68 -0.63
N VAL A 258 -12.92 14.47 0.66
CA VAL A 258 -12.93 13.12 1.25
C VAL A 258 -14.33 12.51 1.26
N ASP A 259 -15.38 13.33 1.36
CA ASP A 259 -16.76 12.87 1.52
C ASP A 259 -17.43 12.58 0.18
N THR A 260 -16.98 13.21 -0.91
CA THR A 260 -17.58 13.09 -2.24
C THR A 260 -16.68 12.46 -3.30
N GLY A 261 -15.36 12.39 -3.05
CA GLY A 261 -14.38 11.91 -4.02
C GLY A 261 -14.16 12.86 -5.20
N ARG A 262 -14.65 14.12 -5.11
CA ARG A 262 -14.49 15.11 -6.17
C ARG A 262 -13.07 15.69 -6.15
N PRO A 263 -12.40 15.82 -7.31
CA PRO A 263 -11.10 16.48 -7.37
C PRO A 263 -11.26 17.98 -7.06
N VAL A 264 -10.47 18.47 -6.11
CA VAL A 264 -10.44 19.87 -5.68
C VAL A 264 -9.01 20.43 -5.72
N GLY A 265 -8.10 19.75 -6.39
CA GLY A 265 -6.75 20.27 -6.59
C GLY A 265 -5.85 19.25 -7.28
N GLN A 266 -4.91 19.75 -8.06
CA GLN A 266 -3.89 18.94 -8.72
C GLN A 266 -2.62 19.76 -8.91
N PHE A 267 -1.48 19.13 -8.70
CA PHE A 267 -0.16 19.67 -9.00
C PHE A 267 0.71 18.63 -9.74
N PRO A 268 1.45 19.01 -10.79
CA PRO A 268 1.36 20.28 -11.52
C PRO A 268 -0.07 20.50 -12.10
N PRO A 269 -0.47 21.75 -12.37
CA PRO A 269 -1.75 22.00 -13.00
C PRO A 269 -1.84 21.30 -14.37
N PRO A 270 -3.04 20.94 -14.85
CA PRO A 270 -3.21 20.34 -16.16
C PRO A 270 -2.56 21.20 -17.24
N GLY A 271 -1.69 20.62 -18.06
CA GLY A 271 -1.05 21.34 -19.17
C GLY A 271 -2.12 21.83 -20.15
N VAL A 272 -2.17 23.16 -20.40
CA VAL A 272 -3.26 23.79 -21.17
C VAL A 272 -3.20 23.44 -22.66
N ASN A 273 -2.09 22.92 -23.18
CA ASN A 273 -1.95 22.53 -24.60
C ASN A 273 -0.78 21.55 -24.78
N VAL A 274 -0.98 20.26 -24.53
CA VAL A 274 -0.07 19.26 -25.10
C VAL A 274 -0.90 18.12 -25.66
N GLU A 275 -0.99 18.05 -26.98
CA GLU A 275 -1.45 16.84 -27.67
C GLU A 275 -0.46 15.70 -27.33
N GLY A 276 -0.97 14.67 -26.65
CA GLY A 276 -0.22 13.46 -26.32
C GLY A 276 0.20 13.32 -24.85
N TYR A 277 0.82 12.18 -24.55
CA TYR A 277 1.28 11.69 -23.23
C TYR A 277 2.45 12.50 -22.61
N ALA A 278 2.44 13.83 -22.69
CA ALA A 278 3.45 14.63 -22.03
C ALA A 278 3.42 14.35 -20.51
N ARG A 279 4.58 14.00 -19.97
CA ARG A 279 4.73 13.72 -18.54
C ARG A 279 4.62 15.05 -17.77
N PRO A 280 4.02 15.07 -16.57
CA PRO A 280 4.01 16.28 -15.76
C PRO A 280 5.42 16.78 -15.51
N ASP A 281 5.56 18.09 -15.43
CA ASP A 281 6.78 18.76 -15.03
C ASP A 281 6.43 19.84 -13.97
N PRO A 282 6.91 19.71 -12.73
CA PRO A 282 7.72 18.60 -12.22
C PRO A 282 6.94 17.29 -12.03
N ARG A 283 7.65 16.16 -12.06
CA ARG A 283 7.08 14.81 -11.87
C ARG A 283 7.38 14.28 -10.47
N GLY A 284 6.38 13.66 -9.84
CA GLY A 284 6.56 12.95 -8.57
C GLY A 284 7.61 11.85 -8.64
N TYR A 285 8.47 11.78 -7.62
CA TYR A 285 9.55 10.81 -7.49
C TYR A 285 9.65 10.29 -6.06
N GLY A 286 8.94 9.19 -5.79
CA GLY A 286 8.83 8.58 -4.46
C GLY A 286 7.51 8.87 -3.75
N ARG A 287 7.37 8.32 -2.54
CA ARG A 287 6.20 8.53 -1.67
C ARG A 287 6.33 9.84 -0.91
N GLY A 288 5.33 10.71 -1.02
CA GLY A 288 5.22 11.92 -0.20
C GLY A 288 4.82 11.62 1.25
N VAL A 289 4.75 12.66 2.08
CA VAL A 289 4.34 12.51 3.48
C VAL A 289 3.44 13.67 3.91
N LEU A 290 2.44 13.36 4.73
CA LEU A 290 1.63 14.36 5.42
C LEU A 290 2.29 14.67 6.77
N ALA A 291 2.52 15.96 7.05
CA ALA A 291 3.16 16.40 8.28
C ALA A 291 2.50 17.70 8.76
N GLY A 292 1.89 17.67 9.96
CA GLY A 292 1.06 18.79 10.42
C GLY A 292 -0.07 19.09 9.44
N ASP A 293 -0.16 20.34 8.99
CA ASP A 293 -1.13 20.81 7.98
C ASP A 293 -0.54 20.87 6.57
N GLU A 294 0.62 20.24 6.35
CA GLU A 294 1.37 20.29 5.10
C GLU A 294 1.47 18.91 4.43
N VAL A 295 1.62 18.91 3.11
CA VAL A 295 2.02 17.75 2.32
C VAL A 295 3.35 18.03 1.64
N TYR A 296 4.28 17.10 1.80
CA TYR A 296 5.59 17.10 1.18
C TYR A 296 5.56 16.17 -0.02
N PHE A 297 5.79 16.73 -1.21
CA PHE A 297 5.75 16.02 -2.48
C PHE A 297 7.14 16.00 -3.13
N PRO A 298 7.81 14.83 -3.15
CA PRO A 298 9.15 14.71 -3.69
C PRO A 298 9.13 14.65 -5.22
N THR A 299 10.05 15.37 -5.84
CA THR A 299 10.42 15.29 -7.26
C THR A 299 11.90 14.93 -7.33
N THR A 300 12.46 14.68 -8.51
CA THR A 300 13.87 14.29 -8.63
C THR A 300 14.84 15.34 -8.08
N ASP A 301 14.47 16.60 -8.17
CA ASP A 301 15.28 17.80 -7.95
C ASP A 301 14.80 18.68 -6.78
N GLY A 302 13.60 18.41 -6.23
CA GLY A 302 13.02 19.23 -5.18
C GLY A 302 12.02 18.48 -4.30
N ILE A 303 11.65 19.09 -3.17
CA ILE A 303 10.47 18.70 -2.40
C ILE A 303 9.54 19.89 -2.36
N TYR A 304 8.41 19.76 -3.03
CA TYR A 304 7.37 20.79 -3.05
C TYR A 304 6.49 20.61 -1.82
N VAL A 305 6.31 21.68 -1.05
CA VAL A 305 5.50 21.66 0.17
C VAL A 305 4.24 22.46 -0.06
N PHE A 306 3.09 21.83 0.14
CA PHE A 306 1.77 22.45 0.00
C PHE A 306 1.02 22.41 1.31
N ALA A 307 0.06 23.32 1.51
CA ALA A 307 -0.95 23.10 2.53
C ALA A 307 -1.85 21.92 2.13
N GLN A 308 -2.32 21.15 3.12
CA GLN A 308 -3.28 20.08 2.90
C GLN A 308 -4.66 20.62 2.53
N ARG A 309 -5.01 21.82 3.00
CA ARG A 309 -6.21 22.53 2.55
C ARG A 309 -5.97 23.18 1.19
N THR A 310 -7.00 23.17 0.37
CA THR A 310 -7.06 23.97 -0.86
C THR A 310 -7.75 25.30 -0.56
N LYS A 311 -7.51 26.33 -1.38
CA LYS A 311 -8.27 27.59 -1.31
C LYS A 311 -9.18 27.71 -2.52
N HIS A 312 -10.36 28.25 -2.31
CA HIS A 312 -11.23 28.63 -3.40
C HIS A 312 -10.69 29.92 -4.05
N GLY A 313 -10.24 29.84 -5.29
CA GLY A 313 -9.84 30.95 -6.14
C GLY A 313 -10.85 31.20 -7.27
N ASP A 314 -10.52 32.14 -8.16
CA ASP A 314 -11.39 32.57 -9.26
C ASP A 314 -11.66 31.46 -10.29
N ARG A 315 -10.80 30.43 -10.35
CA ARG A 315 -10.89 29.30 -11.29
C ARG A 315 -11.27 27.97 -10.62
N GLY A 316 -11.79 28.04 -9.39
CA GLY A 316 -12.09 26.87 -8.55
C GLY A 316 -11.05 26.68 -7.45
N TRP A 317 -10.87 25.44 -7.02
CA TRP A 317 -9.97 25.11 -5.92
C TRP A 317 -8.50 25.06 -6.36
N ASP A 318 -7.62 25.72 -5.60
CA ASP A 318 -6.20 25.87 -5.92
C ASP A 318 -5.31 25.30 -4.79
N PRO A 319 -4.43 24.33 -5.10
CA PRO A 319 -3.39 23.89 -4.19
C PRO A 319 -2.47 25.03 -3.75
N GLN A 320 -2.25 25.12 -2.45
CA GLN A 320 -1.46 26.20 -1.86
C GLN A 320 0.00 25.78 -1.71
N GLN A 321 0.87 26.08 -2.69
CA GLN A 321 2.30 25.85 -2.50
C GLN A 321 2.83 26.82 -1.44
N LEU A 322 3.45 26.28 -0.39
CA LEU A 322 4.01 27.05 0.72
C LEU A 322 5.47 27.39 0.46
N HIS A 323 6.27 26.39 0.11
CA HIS A 323 7.69 26.53 -0.24
C HIS A 323 8.18 25.30 -1.02
N MET A 324 9.42 25.33 -1.47
CA MET A 324 10.10 24.21 -2.11
C MET A 324 11.51 24.07 -1.54
N LEU A 325 11.88 22.85 -1.19
CA LEU A 325 13.25 22.50 -0.79
C LEU A 325 14.02 22.08 -2.03
N ASP A 326 15.02 22.86 -2.42
CA ASP A 326 15.87 22.57 -3.58
C ASP A 326 16.90 21.51 -3.20
N LEU A 327 16.71 20.28 -3.71
CA LEU A 327 17.59 19.15 -3.39
C LEU A 327 18.93 19.25 -4.11
N THR A 328 19.02 19.99 -5.21
CA THR A 328 20.28 20.18 -5.94
C THR A 328 21.29 20.95 -5.11
N GLN A 329 20.82 21.93 -4.31
CA GLN A 329 21.65 22.68 -3.36
C GLN A 329 22.11 21.81 -2.17
N LEU A 330 21.40 20.71 -1.90
CA LEU A 330 21.71 19.77 -0.84
C LEU A 330 22.52 18.56 -1.32
N SER A 331 22.89 18.51 -2.61
CA SER A 331 23.51 17.34 -3.25
C SER A 331 22.71 16.05 -3.00
N ALA A 332 21.39 16.18 -2.93
CA ALA A 332 20.45 15.09 -2.69
C ALA A 332 19.53 14.90 -3.91
N THR A 333 18.82 13.78 -3.95
CA THR A 333 17.76 13.52 -4.92
C THR A 333 16.47 13.10 -4.21
N GLY A 334 15.34 13.22 -4.90
CA GLY A 334 14.05 12.79 -4.39
C GLY A 334 14.00 11.31 -4.02
N GLY A 335 13.02 10.96 -3.20
CA GLY A 335 12.82 9.59 -2.74
C GLY A 335 11.57 9.46 -1.89
N ASN A 336 11.45 8.35 -1.18
CA ASN A 336 10.36 8.17 -0.23
C ASN A 336 10.60 9.02 1.01
N LEU A 337 9.62 9.83 1.39
CA LEU A 337 9.72 10.74 2.52
C LEU A 337 9.17 10.12 3.81
N MET A 338 9.80 10.42 4.92
CA MET A 338 9.34 10.08 6.26
C MET A 338 9.68 11.22 7.23
N ILE A 339 8.77 11.53 8.15
CA ILE A 339 9.05 12.43 9.27
C ILE A 339 9.41 11.58 10.49
N ALA A 340 10.55 11.88 11.11
CA ALA A 340 11.03 11.26 12.34
C ALA A 340 11.35 12.35 13.36
N GLY A 341 10.40 12.65 14.24
CA GLY A 341 10.50 13.78 15.16
C GLY A 341 10.51 15.11 14.39
N ASP A 342 11.60 15.87 14.53
CA ASP A 342 11.84 17.13 13.84
C ASP A 342 12.67 16.98 12.55
N LYS A 343 12.97 15.74 12.14
CA LYS A 343 13.74 15.43 10.95
C LYS A 343 12.84 14.97 9.81
N LEU A 344 13.19 15.42 8.60
CA LEU A 344 12.70 14.87 7.34
C LEU A 344 13.74 13.92 6.78
N LEU A 345 13.37 12.65 6.61
CA LEU A 345 14.18 11.62 5.98
C LEU A 345 13.77 11.45 4.52
N ILE A 346 14.75 11.38 3.64
CA ILE A 346 14.59 11.04 2.23
C ILE A 346 15.27 9.69 2.01
N VAL A 347 14.48 8.67 1.68
CA VAL A 347 14.97 7.33 1.40
C VAL A 347 15.04 7.15 -0.11
N THR A 348 16.26 7.12 -0.63
CA THR A 348 16.56 6.86 -2.04
C THR A 348 16.91 5.38 -2.23
N PRO A 349 17.15 4.89 -3.47
CA PRO A 349 17.60 3.52 -3.68
C PRO A 349 18.93 3.19 -2.98
N ASP A 350 19.82 4.18 -2.83
CA ASP A 350 21.21 3.96 -2.45
C ASP A 350 21.58 4.57 -1.08
N GLU A 351 20.78 5.50 -0.56
CA GLU A 351 21.07 6.21 0.69
C GLU A 351 19.82 6.71 1.43
N ILE A 352 20.02 7.10 2.70
CA ILE A 352 19.04 7.81 3.51
C ILE A 352 19.62 9.18 3.84
N VAL A 353 18.99 10.23 3.34
CA VAL A 353 19.35 11.63 3.62
C VAL A 353 18.49 12.15 4.77
N CYS A 354 19.10 12.80 5.76
CA CYS A 354 18.39 13.38 6.90
C CYS A 354 18.49 14.91 6.85
N LEU A 355 17.35 15.58 6.79
CA LEU A 355 17.22 17.03 6.78
C LEU A 355 16.59 17.50 8.10
N GLY A 356 17.19 18.53 8.71
CA GLY A 356 16.74 19.10 9.99
C GLY A 356 17.92 19.34 10.93
N LYS A 357 17.93 20.45 11.68
CA LYS A 357 19.00 20.80 12.64
C LYS A 357 18.86 20.09 13.96
#